data_AF-A0AA85BWD2-F1
#
_entry.id   AF-A0AA85BWD2-F1
#
_cell.length_a   1.000
_cell.length_b   1.000
_cell.length_c   1.000
_cell.angle_alpha   90.00
_cell.angle_beta   90.00
_cell.angle_gamma   90.00
#
_symmetry.space_group_name_H-M   'P 1'
#
loop_
_entity.id
_entity.type
_entity.pdbx_description
1 polymer ?
#
loop_
_entity_poly.entity_id
_entity_poly.type
_entity_poly.pdbx_seq_one_letter_code
_entity_poly.pdbx_strand_id
1 'polypeptide(L)'
;MALSAVRFLRLPVYLRYRLYSTESASTVTHTGQTFSLNDPSVARFTIGDKLVNKQFAEKLIAEVPPIACKENIISCDGGGGALGHPKVYINLDQPGNHTCGYCGLRFYLDKKSH
;
A
#
# COMPACT_ATOMS: atom_id res chain seq x y z
N MET A 1 17.14 14.65 17.21
CA MET A 1 18.55 14.65 17.66
C MET A 1 19.06 13.23 17.69
N ALA A 2 19.83 12.82 16.67
CA ALA A 2 20.39 11.47 16.61
C ALA A 2 21.54 11.35 17.62
N LEU A 3 21.39 10.48 18.63
CA LEU A 3 22.50 10.11 19.49
C LEU A 3 23.54 9.39 18.62
N SER A 4 24.80 9.87 18.65
CA SER A 4 25.93 9.19 18.00
C SER A 4 25.94 7.69 18.34
N ALA A 5 26.17 6.82 17.36
CA ALA A 5 26.09 5.35 17.49
C ALA A 5 26.88 4.80 18.71
N VAL A 6 27.97 5.48 19.07
CA VAL A 6 28.83 5.14 20.22
C VAL A 6 28.14 5.39 21.58
N ARG A 7 27.23 6.37 21.67
CA ARG A 7 26.43 6.66 22.88
C ARG A 7 25.26 5.68 23.05
N PHE A 8 24.67 5.20 21.96
CA PHE A 8 23.68 4.11 22.00
C PHE A 8 24.31 2.85 22.60
N LEU A 9 25.54 2.56 22.18
CA LEU A 9 26.60 1.68 22.75
C LEU A 9 26.73 1.61 24.28
N ARG A 10 26.31 2.65 25.01
CA ARG A 10 26.53 2.78 26.47
C ARG A 10 25.26 2.83 27.31
N LEU A 11 24.08 2.83 26.69
CA LEU A 11 22.81 2.78 27.41
C LEU A 11 22.59 1.39 28.03
N PRO A 12 21.97 1.31 29.23
CA PRO A 12 21.56 0.03 29.80
C PRO A 12 20.56 -0.68 28.89
N VAL A 13 20.62 -2.01 28.84
CA VAL A 13 19.88 -2.86 27.88
C VAL A 13 18.39 -2.52 27.82
N TYR A 14 17.77 -2.29 28.99
CA TYR A 14 16.36 -1.91 29.09
C TYR A 14 16.01 -0.60 28.35
N LEU A 15 16.91 0.40 28.40
CA LEU A 15 16.66 1.70 27.79
C LEU A 15 16.82 1.65 26.27
N ARG A 16 17.76 0.83 25.77
CA ARG A 16 17.90 0.57 24.33
C ARG A 16 16.69 -0.15 23.76
N TYR A 17 16.24 -1.17 24.49
CA TYR A 17 15.10 -1.98 24.12
C TYR A 17 13.80 -1.15 24.06
N ARG A 18 13.63 -0.21 25.00
CA ARG A 18 12.54 0.76 24.98
C ARG A 18 12.60 1.68 23.76
N LEU A 19 13.78 2.21 23.42
CA LEU A 19 13.95 3.08 22.25
C LEU A 19 13.68 2.33 20.94
N TYR A 20 14.23 1.12 20.79
CA TYR A 20 14.01 0.27 19.61
C TYR A 20 12.53 -0.09 19.41
N SER A 21 11.84 -0.47 20.50
CA SER A 21 10.40 -0.75 20.48
C SER A 21 9.55 0.45 20.05
N THR A 22 9.94 1.67 20.45
CA THR A 22 9.23 2.89 20.03
C THR A 22 9.47 3.23 18.56
N GLU A 23 10.65 2.93 18.01
CA GLU A 23 10.96 3.12 16.60
C GLU A 23 10.14 2.16 15.72
N SER A 24 10.09 0.87 16.07
CA SER A 24 9.31 -0.10 15.29
C SER A 24 7.80 0.25 15.32
N ALA A 25 7.26 0.64 16.49
CA ALA A 25 5.87 1.05 16.65
C ALA A 25 5.50 2.32 15.84
N SER A 26 6.46 3.21 15.58
CA SER A 26 6.27 4.43 14.79
C SER A 26 6.07 4.20 13.30
N THR A 27 6.41 3.00 12.79
CA THR A 27 6.27 2.68 11.37
C THR A 27 4.80 2.76 10.92
N VAL A 28 4.53 3.58 9.92
CA VAL A 28 3.19 3.78 9.35
C VAL A 28 2.77 2.56 8.55
N THR A 29 1.58 2.03 8.80
CA THR A 29 0.99 0.96 7.99
C THR A 29 0.45 1.51 6.65
N HIS A 30 0.13 0.62 5.71
CA HIS A 30 -0.46 1.03 4.42
C HIS A 30 -1.81 1.76 4.55
N THR A 31 -2.50 1.65 5.70
CA THR A 31 -3.73 2.40 6.00
C THR A 31 -3.48 3.73 6.71
N GLY A 32 -2.23 4.06 7.04
CA GLY A 32 -1.88 5.27 7.78
C GLY A 32 -1.77 5.11 9.30
N GLN A 33 -2.04 3.92 9.86
CA GLN A 33 -2.00 3.71 11.31
C GLN A 33 -0.57 3.78 11.89
N THR A 34 -0.42 4.50 13.00
CA THR A 34 0.76 4.56 13.87
C THR A 34 0.35 4.57 15.34
N PHE A 35 1.29 4.27 16.25
CA PHE A 35 1.09 4.47 17.68
C PHE A 35 1.73 5.78 18.14
N SER A 36 1.09 6.46 19.09
CA SER A 36 1.70 7.62 19.74
C SER A 36 2.82 7.17 20.69
N LEU A 37 3.80 8.05 20.94
CA LEU A 37 4.98 7.72 21.77
C LEU A 37 4.62 7.27 23.20
N ASN A 38 3.53 7.80 23.76
CA ASN A 38 3.08 7.49 25.11
C ASN A 38 1.92 6.49 25.15
N ASP A 39 1.61 5.83 24.02
CA ASP A 39 0.56 4.80 23.98
C ASP A 39 1.02 3.54 24.74
N PRO A 40 0.32 3.11 25.79
CA PRO A 40 0.64 1.87 26.50
C PRO A 40 0.66 0.63 25.59
N SER A 41 -0.07 0.67 24.48
CA SER A 41 -0.10 -0.39 23.48
C SER A 41 1.25 -0.66 22.83
N VAL A 42 2.20 0.30 22.83
CA VAL A 42 3.56 0.14 22.29
C VAL A 42 4.33 -0.93 23.03
N ALA A 43 4.01 -1.21 24.30
CA ALA A 43 4.67 -2.24 25.09
C ALA A 43 4.63 -3.63 24.44
N ARG A 44 3.65 -3.92 23.55
CA ARG A 44 3.58 -5.19 22.83
C ARG A 44 4.73 -5.37 21.82
N PHE A 45 5.33 -4.29 21.34
CA PHE A 45 6.45 -4.31 20.39
C PHE A 45 7.81 -4.29 21.08
N THR A 46 7.84 -4.59 22.38
CA THR A 46 9.10 -4.70 23.11
C THR A 46 9.80 -5.97 22.66
N ILE A 47 9.11 -7.11 22.69
CA ILE A 47 9.68 -8.44 22.36
C ILE A 47 9.83 -8.67 20.86
N GLY A 48 8.99 -8.05 20.03
CA GLY A 48 9.04 -8.21 18.58
C GLY A 48 8.66 -6.94 17.83
N ASP A 49 9.11 -6.85 16.58
CA ASP A 49 8.87 -5.68 15.76
C ASP A 49 7.44 -5.59 15.25
N LYS A 50 6.97 -4.36 15.04
CA LYS A 50 5.73 -4.11 14.30
C LYS A 50 5.95 -4.54 12.85
N LEU A 51 5.31 -5.64 12.46
CA LEU A 51 5.38 -6.13 11.08
C LEU A 51 4.48 -5.30 10.17
N VAL A 52 5.09 -4.65 9.18
CA VAL A 52 4.41 -3.87 8.15
C VAL A 52 4.84 -4.37 6.78
N ASN A 53 3.86 -4.69 5.92
CA ASN A 53 4.14 -5.03 4.54
C ASN A 53 4.78 -3.83 3.83
N LYS A 54 5.94 -4.00 3.18
CA LYS A 54 6.67 -2.93 2.49
C LYS A 54 6.11 -2.62 1.09
N GLN A 55 5.42 -3.58 0.48
CA GLN A 55 4.87 -3.46 -0.88
C GLN A 55 3.41 -2.99 -0.81
N PHE A 56 3.21 -1.67 -0.88
CA PHE A 56 1.88 -1.07 -0.76
C PHE A 56 1.15 -1.17 -2.10
N ALA A 57 -0.01 -1.82 -2.12
CA ALA A 57 -0.77 -2.07 -3.34
C ALA A 57 -1.17 -0.77 -4.08
N GLU A 58 -1.47 0.30 -3.34
CA GLU A 58 -1.78 1.63 -3.88
C GLU A 58 -0.66 2.17 -4.78
N LYS A 59 0.61 2.02 -4.37
CA LYS A 59 1.76 2.47 -5.16
C LYS A 59 1.93 1.62 -6.41
N LEU A 60 1.84 0.30 -6.25
CA LEU A 60 2.01 -0.65 -7.34
C LEU A 60 0.94 -0.46 -8.43
N ILE A 61 -0.31 -0.22 -8.06
CA ILE A 61 -1.37 0.00 -9.06
C ILE A 61 -1.27 1.37 -9.73
N ALA A 62 -0.76 2.38 -9.03
CA ALA A 62 -0.51 3.70 -9.60
C ALA A 62 0.58 3.67 -10.67
N GLU A 63 1.60 2.81 -10.50
CA GLU A 63 2.68 2.57 -11.46
C GLU A 63 2.20 1.92 -12.77
N VAL A 64 1.14 1.10 -12.72
CA VAL A 64 0.59 0.45 -13.92
C VAL A 64 -0.12 1.47 -14.82
N PRO A 65 0.28 1.63 -16.09
CA PRO A 65 -0.34 2.61 -16.98
C PRO A 65 -1.78 2.23 -17.33
N PRO A 66 -2.67 3.21 -17.57
CA PRO A 66 -4.01 2.95 -18.08
C PRO A 66 -3.99 2.28 -19.45
N ILE A 67 -4.93 1.38 -19.69
CA ILE A 67 -5.06 0.58 -20.92
C ILE A 67 -5.99 1.32 -21.89
N ALA A 68 -5.52 1.53 -23.12
CA ALA A 68 -6.31 2.10 -24.20
C ALA A 68 -7.29 1.06 -24.77
N CYS A 69 -8.56 1.43 -24.88
CA CYS A 69 -9.63 0.60 -25.42
C CYS A 69 -10.32 1.27 -26.60
N LYS A 70 -10.83 0.49 -27.53
CA LYS A 70 -11.55 0.98 -28.72
C LYS A 70 -13.07 0.96 -28.56
N GLU A 71 -13.56 0.16 -27.61
CA GLU A 71 -14.99 -0.05 -27.36
C GLU A 71 -15.43 0.76 -26.16
N ASN A 72 -16.69 1.23 -26.19
CA ASN A 72 -17.27 2.00 -25.08
C ASN A 72 -17.54 1.14 -23.84
N ILE A 73 -17.72 -0.16 -24.00
CA ILE A 73 -17.95 -1.09 -22.89
C ILE A 73 -16.91 -2.20 -23.00
N ILE A 74 -16.11 -2.38 -21.95
CA ILE A 74 -15.09 -3.43 -21.91
C ILE A 74 -15.39 -4.42 -20.80
N SER A 75 -14.96 -5.67 -20.98
CA SER A 75 -15.04 -6.70 -19.93
C SER A 75 -13.68 -6.92 -19.27
N CYS A 76 -13.66 -6.97 -17.94
CA CYS A 76 -12.48 -7.29 -17.16
C CYS A 76 -12.77 -8.50 -16.25
N ASP A 77 -11.88 -9.48 -16.27
CA ASP A 77 -11.90 -10.68 -15.41
C ASP A 77 -10.66 -10.79 -14.53
N GLY A 78 -9.76 -9.80 -14.56
CA GLY A 78 -8.50 -9.81 -13.81
C GLY A 78 -7.41 -10.71 -14.41
N GLY A 79 -7.66 -11.33 -15.57
CA GLY A 79 -6.75 -12.26 -16.23
C GLY A 79 -6.84 -13.69 -15.70
N GLY A 80 -6.49 -14.66 -16.56
CA GLY A 80 -6.49 -16.09 -16.17
C GLY A 80 -7.89 -16.71 -16.03
N GLY A 81 -8.93 -16.06 -16.54
CA GLY A 81 -10.30 -16.57 -16.52
C GLY A 81 -10.79 -16.82 -15.09
N ALA A 82 -10.93 -18.09 -14.71
CA ALA A 82 -11.39 -18.47 -13.36
C ALA A 82 -10.40 -18.14 -12.23
N LEU A 83 -9.13 -17.84 -12.54
CA LEU A 83 -8.12 -17.47 -11.55
C LEU A 83 -8.14 -15.97 -11.18
N GLY A 84 -8.90 -15.16 -11.91
CA GLY A 84 -9.05 -13.75 -11.65
C GLY A 84 -10.28 -13.45 -10.77
N HIS A 85 -10.93 -12.33 -11.05
CA HIS A 85 -12.17 -11.93 -10.39
C HIS A 85 -13.39 -12.19 -11.29
N PRO A 86 -14.62 -12.16 -10.75
CA PRO A 86 -15.81 -12.28 -11.58
C PRO A 86 -15.79 -11.27 -12.74
N LYS A 87 -16.17 -11.73 -13.94
CA LYS A 87 -16.22 -10.86 -15.12
C LYS A 87 -17.17 -9.69 -14.85
N VAL A 88 -16.64 -8.47 -15.00
CA VAL A 88 -17.41 -7.23 -14.92
C VAL A 88 -17.31 -6.43 -16.21
N TYR A 89 -18.32 -5.62 -16.48
CA TYR A 89 -18.35 -4.69 -17.60
C TYR A 89 -18.18 -3.26 -17.09
N ILE A 90 -17.31 -2.51 -17.76
CA ILE A 90 -16.93 -1.14 -17.37
C ILE A 90 -17.31 -0.21 -18.52
N ASN A 91 -18.05 0.86 -18.21
CA ASN A 91 -18.43 1.89 -19.17
C ASN A 91 -17.31 2.93 -19.32
N LEU A 92 -16.91 3.22 -20.55
CA LEU A 92 -15.88 4.17 -20.95
C LEU A 92 -16.45 5.40 -21.71
N ASP A 93 -17.78 5.59 -21.73
CA ASP A 93 -18.43 6.71 -22.43
C ASP A 93 -17.93 8.08 -21.94
N GLN A 94 -17.65 8.21 -20.63
CA GLN A 94 -17.13 9.45 -20.07
C GLN A 94 -15.61 9.58 -20.33
N PRO A 95 -15.10 10.80 -20.55
CA PRO A 95 -13.66 11.00 -20.76
C PRO A 95 -12.86 10.67 -19.49
N GLY A 96 -11.69 10.06 -19.65
CA GLY A 96 -10.75 9.80 -18.56
C GLY A 96 -10.53 8.31 -18.29
N ASN A 97 -9.92 8.04 -17.13
CA ASN A 97 -9.61 6.69 -16.69
C ASN A 97 -10.76 6.11 -15.87
N HIS A 98 -11.20 4.92 -16.26
CA HIS A 98 -12.21 4.13 -15.57
C HIS A 98 -11.56 2.94 -14.91
N THR A 99 -11.78 2.79 -13.61
CA THR A 99 -11.10 1.79 -12.80
C THR A 99 -11.95 0.55 -12.64
N CYS A 100 -11.34 -0.63 -12.78
CA CYS A 100 -11.97 -1.88 -12.36
C CYS A 100 -12.04 -1.95 -10.83
N GLY A 101 -13.24 -2.17 -10.27
CA GLY A 101 -13.45 -2.28 -8.82
C GLY A 101 -12.78 -3.47 -8.14
N TYR A 102 -12.19 -4.40 -8.89
CA TYR A 102 -11.49 -5.57 -8.36
C TYR A 102 -9.98 -5.43 -8.49
N CYS A 103 -9.45 -5.50 -9.71
CA CYS A 103 -8.01 -5.48 -9.95
C CYS A 103 -7.39 -4.07 -9.86
N GLY A 104 -8.20 -3.01 -9.85
CA GLY A 104 -7.72 -1.62 -9.82
C GLY A 104 -7.10 -1.13 -11.13
N LEU A 105 -7.08 -1.96 -12.18
CA LEU A 105 -6.61 -1.56 -13.50
C LEU A 105 -7.49 -0.44 -14.07
N ARG A 106 -6.88 0.45 -14.83
CA ARG A 106 -7.52 1.63 -15.41
C ARG A 106 -7.64 1.46 -16.91
N PHE A 107 -8.79 1.84 -17.46
CA PHE A 107 -9.12 1.75 -18.87
C PHE A 107 -9.61 3.10 -19.39
N TYR A 108 -9.33 3.44 -20.64
CA TYR A 108 -9.86 4.66 -21.25
C TYR A 108 -10.19 4.42 -22.73
N LEU A 109 -11.18 5.15 -23.24
CA LEU A 109 -11.56 5.09 -24.65
C LEU A 109 -10.60 5.92 -25.52
N ASP A 110 -9.92 5.26 -26.45
CA ASP A 110 -9.04 5.92 -27.43
C ASP A 110 -9.85 6.46 -28.61
N LYS A 111 -10.03 7.79 -28.63
CA LYS A 111 -10.85 8.50 -29.63
C LYS A 111 -10.20 8.59 -31.02
N LYS A 112 -9.00 8.04 -31.21
CA LYS A 112 -8.27 8.11 -32.49
C LYS A 112 -8.68 7.06 -33.51
N SER A 113 -9.62 6.16 -33.22
CA SER A 113 -9.98 5.06 -34.13
C SER A 113 -11.19 5.31 -35.03
N HIS A 114 -11.36 6.55 -35.51
CA HIS A 114 -12.30 6.89 -36.59
C HIS A 114 -11.61 7.75 -37.64
#